data_AF-A0A7D5W206-F1
#
_entry.id   AF-A0A7D5W206-F1
#
_cell.length_a   1.000
_cell.length_b   1.000
_cell.length_c   1.000
_cell.angle_alpha   90.00
_cell.angle_beta   90.00
_cell.angle_gamma   90.00
#
_symmetry.space_group_name_H-M   'P 1'
#
loop_
_entity.id
_entity.type
_entity.pdbx_description
1 polymer ?
#
loop_
_entity_poly.entity_id
_entity_poly.type
_entity_poly.pdbx_seq_one_letter_code
_entity_poly.pdbx_strand_id
1 'polypeptide(L)' 'MDIQIRPLTPFEDSDWEVRMGQIRITFRTESEARNFVQTLQARITAQHLLPLYSDGKRDELGTPGID' A
#
# COMPACT_ATOMS: atom_id res chain seq x y z
N MET A 1 9.27 -7.00 -3.17
CA MET A 1 8.14 -6.84 -4.09
C MET A 1 8.70 -6.71 -5.50
N ASP A 2 8.30 -7.57 -6.43
CA ASP A 2 8.81 -7.53 -7.81
C ASP A 2 7.86 -6.67 -8.65
N ILE A 3 8.31 -5.45 -8.96
CA ILE A 3 7.58 -4.48 -9.78
C ILE A 3 8.42 -4.27 -11.04
N GLN A 4 7.86 -4.57 -12.21
CA GLN A 4 8.54 -4.39 -13.49
C GLN A 4 7.80 -3.36 -14.33
N ILE A 5 8.52 -2.37 -14.85
CA ILE A 5 8.02 -1.40 -15.83
C ILE A 5 8.63 -1.79 -17.17
N ARG A 6 7.79 -2.02 -18.18
CA ARG A 6 8.25 -2.38 -19.52
C ARG A 6 7.38 -1.75 -20.60
N PRO A 7 7.96 -1.38 -21.76
CA PRO A 7 7.17 -0.98 -22.90
C PRO A 7 6.37 -2.18 -23.43
N LEU A 8 5.11 -1.95 -23.77
CA LEU A 8 4.19 -2.97 -24.30
C LEU A 8 4.52 -3.31 -25.75
N THR A 9 4.98 -2.31 -26.50
CA THR A 9 5.44 -2.44 -27.89
C THR A 9 6.80 -1.75 -28.09
N PRO A 10 7.58 -2.08 -29.13
CA PRO A 10 8.91 -1.52 -29.36
C PRO A 10 8.91 -0.15 -30.06
N PHE A 11 7.77 0.52 -30.20
CA PHE A 11 7.63 1.82 -30.87
C PHE A 11 7.77 2.98 -29.87
N GLU A 12 8.15 4.18 -30.33
CA GLU A 12 8.33 5.35 -29.46
C GLU A 12 7.02 5.83 -28.77
N ASP A 13 5.86 5.59 -29.38
CA ASP A 13 4.53 5.93 -28.83
C ASP A 13 3.86 4.73 -28.12
N SER A 14 4.65 3.73 -27.75
CA SER A 14 4.11 2.51 -27.16
C SER A 14 3.58 2.74 -25.76
N ASP A 15 2.42 2.14 -25.47
CA ASP A 15 1.94 2.01 -24.12
C ASP A 15 2.97 1.29 -23.22
N TRP A 16 2.92 1.57 -21.93
CA TRP A 16 3.78 1.05 -20.89
C TRP A 16 3.01 0.10 -19.99
N GLU A 17 3.55 -1.07 -19.68
CA GLU A 17 2.98 -2.02 -18.74
C GLU A 17 3.77 -2.00 -17.42
N VAL A 18 3.04 -1.86 -16.32
CA VAL A 18 3.53 -2.12 -14.97
C VAL A 18 3.02 -3.49 -14.53
N ARG A 19 3.94 -4.42 -14.29
CA ARG A 19 3.64 -5.78 -13.84
C ARG A 19 4.04 -5.97 -12.38
N MET A 20 3.10 -6.48 -11.59
CA MET A 20 3.25 -6.78 -10.17
C MET A 20 2.69 -8.17 -9.89
N GLY A 21 3.54 -9.17 -10.01
CA GLY A 21 3.13 -10.58 -9.94
C GLY A 21 2.12 -10.93 -11.04
N GLN A 22 0.86 -11.13 -10.63
CA GLN A 22 -0.26 -11.45 -11.52
C GLN A 22 -1.00 -10.20 -12.04
N ILE A 23 -0.80 -9.04 -11.42
CA ILE A 23 -1.45 -7.79 -11.81
C ILE A 23 -0.63 -7.13 -12.92
N ARG A 24 -1.33 -6.65 -13.96
CA ARG A 24 -0.77 -5.91 -15.08
C ARG A 24 -1.61 -4.67 -15.30
N ILE A 25 -0.96 -3.51 -15.33
CA ILE A 25 -1.62 -2.22 -15.54
C ILE A 25 -0.91 -1.52 -16.69
N THR A 26 -1.68 -1.04 -17.67
CA THR A 26 -1.17 -0.33 -18.84
C THR A 26 -1.32 1.17 -18.67
N PHE A 27 -0.33 1.92 -19.15
CA PHE A 27 -0.24 3.38 -19.13
C PHE A 27 0.14 3.87 -20.52
N ARG A 28 -0.25 5.09 -20.89
CA ARG A 28 0.17 5.67 -22.19
C ARG A 28 1.63 6.11 -22.19
N THR A 29 2.18 6.49 -21.03
CA THR A 29 3.51 7.07 -20.93
C THR A 29 4.37 6.40 -19.85
N GLU A 30 5.70 6.42 -20.02
CA GLU A 30 6.63 5.93 -19.00
C GLU A 30 6.48 6.71 -17.69
N SER A 31 6.29 8.02 -17.79
CA SER A 31 6.22 8.91 -16.63
C SER A 31 5.03 8.59 -15.75
N GLU A 32 3.86 8.29 -16.33
CA GLU A 32 2.69 7.84 -15.56
C GLU A 32 2.94 6.49 -14.88
N ALA A 33 3.52 5.53 -15.62
CA ALA A 33 3.87 4.22 -15.08
C ALA A 33 4.84 4.34 -13.88
N ARG A 34 5.88 5.17 -13.99
CA ARG A 34 6.83 5.42 -12.90
C ARG A 34 6.18 6.11 -11.70
N ASN A 35 5.34 7.12 -11.93
CA ASN A 35 4.66 7.84 -10.85
C ASN A 35 3.72 6.92 -10.07
N PHE A 36 3.01 6.03 -10.79
CA PHE A 36 2.19 4.99 -10.18
C PHE A 36 3.02 4.07 -9.27
N VAL A 37 4.16 3.58 -9.76
CA VAL A 37 5.06 2.71 -8.98
C VAL A 37 5.62 3.41 -7.75
N GLN A 38 6.03 4.69 -7.87
CA GLN A 38 6.50 5.48 -6.73
C GLN A 38 5.42 5.64 -5.67
N THR A 39 4.20 5.98 -6.08
CA THR A 39 3.05 6.11 -5.16
C THR A 39 2.76 4.79 -4.47
N LEU A 40 2.79 3.68 -5.20
CA LEU A 40 2.56 2.37 -4.62
C LEU A 40 3.65 1.99 -3.62
N GLN A 41 4.92 2.19 -3.99
CA GLN A 41 6.04 1.89 -3.11
C GLN A 41 6.01 2.74 -1.84
N ALA A 42 5.65 4.02 -1.95
CA ALA A 42 5.46 4.91 -0.80
C ALA A 42 4.35 4.39 0.12
N ARG A 43 3.23 3.92 -0.43
CA ARG A 43 2.12 3.36 0.36
C ARG A 43 2.48 2.05 1.06
N ILE A 44 3.24 1.18 0.39
CA ILE A 44 3.64 -0.11 0.96
C ILE A 44 4.73 0.07 2.02
N THR A 45 5.61 1.05 1.82
CA THR A 45 6.66 1.39 2.77
C THR A 45 6.13 2.25 3.92
N ALA A 46 4.96 2.89 3.76
CA ALA A 46 4.36 3.67 4.81
C ALA A 46 4.17 2.79 6.04
N GLN A 47 4.74 3.21 7.16
CA GLN A 47 4.58 2.54 8.44
C GLN A 47 3.09 2.60 8.82
N HIS A 48 2.36 1.52 8.58
CA HIS A 48 1.01 1.34 9.09
C HIS A 48 1.11 1.17 10.60
N LEU A 49 1.04 2.29 11.32
CA LEU A 49 0.90 2.27 12.78
C LEU A 49 -0.39 1.52 13.10
N LEU A 50 -0.24 0.27 13.53
CA LEU A 50 -1.35 -0.46 14.10
C LEU A 50 -1.81 0.31 15.33
N PRO A 51 -3.10 0.59 15.49
CA PRO A 51 -3.59 1.15 16.74
C PRO A 51 -3.18 0.17 17.84
N LEU A 52 -2.35 0.65 18.76
CA LEU A 52 -2.07 -0.06 19.99
C LEU A 52 -3.44 -0.21 20.65
N TYR A 53 -3.94 -1.44 20.64
CA TYR A 53 -5.19 -1.81 21.30
C TYR A 53 -5.15 -1.15 22.67
N SER A 54 -6.12 -0.27 22.94
CA SER A 54 -6.35 0.29 24.26
C SER A 54 -6.43 -0.90 25.20
N ASP A 55 -5.36 -1.09 25.96
CA ASP A 55 -5.27 -2.03 27.05
C ASP A 55 -6.59 -1.92 27.83
N GLY A 56 -7.28 -3.06 27.93
CA GLY A 56 -8.59 -3.14 28.53
C GLY A 56 -8.52 -2.66 29.96
N LYS A 57 -8.75 -1.37 30.18
CA LYS A 57 -9.10 -0.83 31.48
C LYS A 57 -10.53 -1.31 31.76
N ARG A 58 -10.64 -2.58 32.14
CA ARG A 58 -11.70 -3.02 33.06
C ARG A 58 -11.51 -2.14 34.28
N ASP A 59 -12.36 -1.13 34.36
CA ASP A 59 -12.61 -0.39 35.58
C ASP A 59 -13.12 -1.39 36.62
N GLU A 60 -12.18 -2.03 37.31
CA GLU A 60 -12.41 -2.68 38.60
C GLU A 60 -12.83 -1.58 39.60
N LEU A 61 -14.09 -1.14 39.50
CA LEU A 61 -14.81 -0.46 40.56
C LEU A 61 -15.19 -1.52 41.62
N GLY A 62 -14.17 -2.02 42.30
CA GLY A 62 -14.32 -2.66 43.60
C GLY A 62 -14.56 -1.58 44.65
N THR A 63 -15.81 -1.21 44.87
CA THR A 63 -16.20 -0.52 46.10
C THR A 63 -16.85 -1.56 47.03
N PRO A 64 -16.19 -2.00 48.12
CA PRO A 64 -16.85 -2.80 49.13
C PRO A 64 -17.72 -1.88 49.99
N GLY A 65 -19.03 -1.85 49.71
CA GLY A 65 -20.03 -1.32 50.62
C GLY A 65 -20.55 -2.47 51.47
N ILE A 66 -20.02 -2.60 52.69
CA ILE A 66 -20.52 -3.48 53.74
C ILE A 66 -21.89 -2.98 54.20
N ASP A 67 -22.86 -3.89 54.27
CA ASP A 67 -24.18 -3.76 54.93
C ASP A 67 -24.03 -3.69 56.45
#